data_AF-A0A655J3M5-F1
#
_entry.id   AF-A0A655J3M5-F1
#
_cell.length_a   1.000
_cell.length_b   1.000
_cell.length_c   1.000
_cell.angle_alpha   90.00
_cell.angle_beta   90.00
_cell.angle_gamma   90.00
#
_symmetry.space_group_name_H-M   'P 1'
#
loop_
_entity.id
_entity.type
_entity.pdbx_description
1 polymer ?
#
loop_
_entity_poly.entity_id
_entity_poly.type
_entity_poly.pdbx_seq_one_letter_code
_entity_poly.pdbx_strand_id
1 'polypeptide(L)'
;MVTGSTLVDGVFWSNERQQIGYERSREFHLCVVDAPTLHNAAEALHRQFNQEAVLTFDYLPQNAPEADAILITVPDIGIARFRDAFASDLAAHHRLRGGSVTTADHTLILVAGNGDLDVARRLVEEAGGDWNATTIAHGRREFVN
;
A
#
# COMPACT_ATOMS: atom_id res chain seq x y z
N MET A 1 -14.28 5.47 -13.45
CA MET A 1 -15.21 6.10 -12.47
C MET A 1 -14.87 5.61 -11.07
N VAL A 2 -14.92 6.47 -10.06
CA VAL A 2 -14.76 6.06 -8.64
C VAL A 2 -16.01 5.28 -8.22
N THR A 3 -15.83 4.08 -7.68
CA THR A 3 -16.91 3.22 -7.20
C THR A 3 -16.99 3.15 -5.68
N GLY A 4 -15.91 3.54 -4.98
CA GLY A 4 -15.86 3.54 -3.52
C GLY A 4 -14.61 4.22 -2.99
N SER A 5 -14.60 4.43 -1.68
CA SER A 5 -13.38 4.83 -0.96
C SER A 5 -13.42 4.34 0.47
N THR A 6 -12.25 4.03 1.02
CA THR A 6 -12.08 3.59 2.42
C THR A 6 -11.15 4.56 3.13
N LEU A 7 -11.50 4.96 4.36
CA LEU A 7 -10.62 5.77 5.21
C LEU A 7 -9.51 4.90 5.79
N VAL A 8 -8.27 5.36 5.64
CA VAL A 8 -7.08 4.65 6.10
C VAL A 8 -6.15 5.57 6.91
N ASP A 9 -5.43 4.99 7.86
CA ASP A 9 -4.26 5.60 8.47
C ASP A 9 -3.00 5.04 7.77
N GLY A 10 -2.24 5.91 7.12
CA GLY A 10 -1.01 5.57 6.40
C GLY A 10 0.25 5.74 7.25
N VAL A 11 1.24 4.90 6.96
CA VAL A 11 2.64 5.07 7.33
C VAL A 11 3.49 4.93 6.08
N PHE A 12 4.48 5.79 5.91
CA PHE A 12 5.37 5.74 4.75
C PHE A 12 6.76 6.25 5.09
N TRP A 13 7.73 5.85 4.27
CA TRP A 13 9.07 6.43 4.30
C TRP A 13 9.12 7.66 3.38
N SER A 14 9.34 8.84 3.94
CA SER A 14 9.55 10.08 3.18
C SER A 14 11.00 10.16 2.72
N ASN A 15 11.21 10.14 1.41
CA ASN A 15 12.56 10.26 0.85
C ASN A 15 13.06 11.70 0.97
N GLU A 16 12.17 12.69 0.90
CA GLU A 16 12.54 14.09 1.04
C GLU A 16 13.06 14.40 2.45
N ARG A 17 12.37 13.89 3.48
CA ARG A 17 12.68 14.18 4.88
C ARG A 17 13.60 13.14 5.54
N GLN A 18 13.87 12.02 4.87
CA GLN A 18 14.65 10.90 5.41
C GLN A 18 14.09 10.42 6.76
N GLN A 19 12.76 10.34 6.87
CA GLN A 19 12.07 9.95 8.09
C GLN A 19 10.72 9.30 7.76
N ILE A 20 10.11 8.68 8.76
CA ILE A 20 8.77 8.11 8.66
C ILE A 20 7.72 9.22 8.72
N GLY A 21 6.79 9.17 7.77
CA GLY A 21 5.58 9.99 7.72
C GLY A 21 4.36 9.20 8.20
N TYR A 22 3.42 9.91 8.80
CA TYR A 22 2.12 9.38 9.20
C TYR A 22 1.03 10.31 8.67
N GLU A 23 -0.01 9.74 8.09
CA GLU A 23 -1.10 10.53 7.53
C GLU A 23 -2.45 9.83 7.63
N ARG A 24 -3.52 10.60 7.66
CA ARG A 24 -4.86 10.10 7.36
C ARG A 24 -5.10 10.28 5.87
N SER A 25 -5.49 9.20 5.21
CA SER A 25 -5.65 9.17 3.76
C SER A 25 -6.91 8.39 3.36
N ARG A 26 -7.05 8.14 2.07
CA ARG A 26 -8.13 7.35 1.48
C ARG A 26 -7.58 6.39 0.44
N GLU A 27 -7.99 5.15 0.56
CA GLU A 27 -7.94 4.20 -0.56
C GLU A 27 -9.15 4.50 -1.47
N PHE A 28 -8.92 4.61 -2.78
CA PHE A 28 -9.99 4.83 -3.75
C PHE A 28 -10.15 3.60 -4.64
N HIS A 29 -11.39 3.13 -4.80
CA HIS A 29 -11.72 2.05 -5.72
C HIS A 29 -12.17 2.64 -7.04
N LEU A 30 -11.48 2.26 -8.11
CA LEU A 30 -11.72 2.79 -9.45
C LEU A 30 -12.12 1.67 -10.39
N CYS A 31 -13.20 1.87 -11.13
CA CYS A 31 -13.44 1.13 -12.37
C CYS A 31 -12.80 1.92 -13.51
N VAL A 32 -11.57 1.57 -13.84
CA VAL A 32 -10.81 2.08 -14.99
C VAL A 32 -10.74 1.02 -16.07
N VAL A 33 -10.58 1.46 -17.32
CA VAL A 33 -10.54 0.56 -18.49
C VAL A 33 -9.11 0.23 -18.94
N ASP A 34 -8.11 1.00 -18.48
CA ASP A 34 -6.71 0.84 -18.83
C ASP A 34 -5.75 1.53 -17.83
N ALA A 35 -4.46 1.25 -17.99
CA ALA A 35 -3.37 1.80 -17.18
C ALA A 35 -3.20 3.33 -17.30
N PRO A 36 -3.23 3.93 -18.52
CA PRO A 36 -3.10 5.38 -18.65
C PRO A 36 -4.19 6.15 -17.91
N THR A 37 -5.42 5.63 -17.87
CA THR A 37 -6.50 6.25 -17.10
C THR A 37 -6.22 6.22 -15.59
N LEU A 38 -5.65 5.13 -15.09
CA LEU A 38 -5.25 5.00 -13.68
C LEU A 38 -4.13 5.98 -13.32
N HIS A 39 -3.10 6.07 -14.16
CA HIS A 39 -1.99 7.02 -14.00
C HIS A 39 -2.50 8.47 -13.94
N ASN A 40 -3.34 8.87 -14.90
CA ASN A 40 -3.89 10.24 -14.94
C ASN A 40 -4.72 10.58 -13.69
N ALA A 41 -5.45 9.61 -13.13
CA ALA A 41 -6.18 9.79 -11.89
C ALA A 41 -5.22 10.01 -10.70
N ALA A 42 -4.13 9.23 -10.64
CA ALA A 42 -3.10 9.40 -9.62
C ALA A 42 -2.36 10.74 -9.75
N GLU A 43 -2.02 11.18 -10.96
CA GLU A 43 -1.45 12.51 -11.19
C GLU A 43 -2.39 13.63 -10.76
N ALA A 44 -3.70 13.48 -10.99
CA ALA A 44 -4.68 14.46 -10.57
C ALA A 44 -4.75 14.55 -9.04
N LEU A 45 -4.74 13.42 -8.33
CA LEU A 45 -4.69 13.37 -6.86
C LEU A 45 -3.39 13.96 -6.32
N HIS A 46 -2.25 13.58 -6.90
CA HIS A 46 -0.93 14.09 -6.53
C HIS A 46 -0.92 15.63 -6.61
N ARG A 47 -1.36 16.21 -7.73
CA ARG A 47 -1.41 17.66 -7.94
C ARG A 47 -2.43 18.36 -7.06
N GLN A 48 -3.63 17.79 -6.90
CA GLN A 48 -4.71 18.42 -6.13
C GLN A 48 -4.40 18.49 -4.64
N PHE A 49 -3.75 17.46 -4.10
CA PHE A 49 -3.49 17.34 -2.66
C PHE A 49 -2.01 17.48 -2.29
N ASN A 50 -1.15 17.83 -3.26
CA ASN A 50 0.29 18.03 -3.09
C ASN A 50 0.94 16.88 -2.29
N GLN A 51 0.62 15.65 -2.68
CA GLN A 51 1.11 14.43 -2.04
C GLN A 51 2.56 14.17 -2.45
N GLU A 52 3.42 13.66 -1.57
CA GLU A 52 4.79 13.26 -1.96
C GLU A 52 4.76 12.12 -3.01
N ALA A 53 3.76 11.24 -2.90
CA ALA A 53 3.54 10.13 -3.82
C ALA A 53 2.07 9.68 -3.80
N VAL A 54 1.57 9.17 -4.92
CA VAL A 54 0.32 8.41 -5.00
C VAL A 54 0.63 7.01 -5.52
N LEU A 55 0.26 6.00 -4.75
CA LEU A 55 0.41 4.59 -5.13
C LEU A 55 -0.85 4.11 -5.84
N THR A 56 -0.68 3.54 -7.03
CA THR A 56 -1.75 2.82 -7.74
C THR A 56 -1.48 1.32 -7.71
N PHE A 57 -2.56 0.54 -7.77
CA PHE A 57 -2.51 -0.90 -7.92
C PHE A 57 -3.58 -1.34 -8.94
N ASP A 58 -3.13 -1.97 -10.03
CA ASP A 58 -3.98 -2.49 -11.09
C ASP A 58 -4.05 -4.02 -10.95
N TYR A 59 -5.25 -4.56 -10.72
CA TYR A 59 -5.45 -5.99 -10.48
C TYR A 59 -5.24 -6.79 -11.77
N LEU A 60 -4.37 -7.79 -11.71
CA LEU A 60 -4.03 -8.63 -12.86
C LEU A 60 -4.01 -10.11 -12.48
N PRO A 61 -4.21 -11.01 -13.45
CA PRO A 61 -3.94 -12.42 -13.24
C PRO A 61 -2.50 -12.64 -12.77
N GLN A 62 -2.30 -13.59 -11.85
CA GLN A 62 -0.98 -13.91 -11.26
C GLN A 62 0.13 -14.17 -12.30
N ASN A 63 -0.22 -14.73 -13.45
CA ASN A 63 0.72 -15.09 -14.51
C ASN A 63 0.80 -14.03 -15.63
N ALA A 64 0.19 -12.85 -15.45
CA ALA A 64 0.32 -11.77 -16.41
C ALA A 64 1.78 -11.28 -16.44
N PRO A 65 2.40 -11.15 -17.63
CA PRO A 65 3.80 -10.69 -17.74
C PRO A 65 4.07 -9.34 -17.07
N GLU A 66 3.06 -8.47 -17.01
CA GLU A 66 3.11 -7.14 -16.43
C GLU A 66 2.72 -7.09 -14.93
N ALA A 67 2.37 -8.22 -14.31
CA ALA A 67 2.10 -8.28 -12.87
C ALA A 67 3.41 -8.29 -12.08
N ASP A 68 3.83 -7.11 -11.59
CA ASP A 68 5.09 -6.90 -10.87
C ASP A 68 4.92 -6.73 -9.35
N ALA A 69 3.68 -6.77 -8.86
CA ALA A 69 3.34 -6.48 -7.49
C ALA A 69 2.25 -7.38 -6.91
N ILE A 70 2.23 -7.39 -5.58
CA ILE A 70 1.21 -8.04 -4.78
C ILE A 70 0.58 -7.03 -3.81
N LEU A 71 -0.73 -7.12 -3.68
CA LEU A 71 -1.51 -6.48 -2.63
C LEU A 71 -1.74 -7.53 -1.54
N ILE A 72 -1.32 -7.22 -0.32
CA ILE A 72 -1.48 -8.07 0.85
C ILE A 72 -2.46 -7.36 1.78
N THR A 73 -3.53 -8.05 2.15
CA THR A 73 -4.48 -7.58 3.16
C THR A 73 -4.48 -8.50 4.36
N VAL A 74 -4.42 -7.93 5.56
CA VAL A 74 -4.33 -8.67 6.82
C VAL A 74 -5.32 -8.11 7.83
N PRO A 75 -6.27 -8.91 8.34
CA PRO A 75 -7.22 -8.43 9.33
C PRO A 75 -6.57 -8.19 10.70
N ASP A 76 -7.27 -7.44 11.56
CA ASP A 76 -6.99 -7.29 12.99
C ASP A 76 -5.61 -6.70 13.35
N ILE A 77 -5.03 -5.89 12.47
CA ILE A 77 -3.77 -5.16 12.72
C ILE A 77 -4.08 -3.71 13.05
N GLY A 78 -3.79 -3.32 14.29
CA GLY A 78 -3.98 -1.94 14.74
C GLY A 78 -2.86 -1.02 14.23
N ILE A 79 -3.21 0.22 13.85
CA ILE A 79 -2.25 1.19 13.32
C ILE A 79 -1.05 1.43 14.23
N ALA A 80 -1.22 1.45 15.57
CA ALA A 80 -0.10 1.64 16.50
C ALA A 80 0.96 0.54 16.36
N ARG A 81 0.53 -0.73 16.35
CA ARG A 81 1.43 -1.89 16.17
C ARG A 81 2.14 -1.85 14.83
N PHE A 82 1.40 -1.50 13.76
CA PHE A 82 1.98 -1.39 12.44
C PHE A 82 3.01 -0.25 12.34
N ARG A 83 2.75 0.90 12.96
CA ARG A 83 3.71 2.02 13.01
C ARG A 83 5.00 1.63 13.71
N ASP A 84 4.90 0.98 14.86
CA ASP A 84 6.07 0.55 15.62
C ASP A 84 6.89 -0.49 14.84
N ALA A 85 6.22 -1.48 14.24
CA ALA A 85 6.87 -2.50 13.43
C ALA A 85 7.57 -1.89 12.20
N PHE A 86 6.86 -1.05 11.43
CA PHE A 86 7.44 -0.37 10.26
C PHE A 86 8.63 0.50 10.67
N ALA A 87 8.53 1.23 11.77
CA ALA A 87 9.60 2.13 12.21
C ALA A 87 10.90 1.42 12.62
N SER A 88 10.80 0.16 13.01
CA SER A 88 11.95 -0.67 13.33
C SER A 88 12.55 -1.41 12.13
N ASP A 89 11.89 -1.38 10.96
CA ASP A 89 12.26 -2.17 9.78
C ASP A 89 12.82 -1.31 8.63
N LEU A 90 14.14 -1.14 8.63
CA LEU A 90 14.87 -0.44 7.57
C LEU A 90 14.66 -1.07 6.18
N ALA A 91 14.48 -2.40 6.08
CA ALA A 91 14.25 -3.02 4.79
C ALA A 91 12.84 -2.68 4.27
N ALA A 92 11.85 -2.58 5.15
CA ALA A 92 10.50 -2.13 4.78
C ALA A 92 10.50 -0.69 4.28
N HIS A 93 11.30 0.21 4.87
CA HIS A 93 11.43 1.60 4.40
C HIS A 93 11.83 1.68 2.92
N HIS A 94 12.80 0.85 2.51
CA HIS A 94 13.34 0.88 1.15
C HIS A 94 12.56 0.01 0.15
N ARG A 95 12.06 -1.15 0.58
CA ARG A 95 11.45 -2.14 -0.31
C ARG A 95 9.93 -1.97 -0.41
N LEU A 96 9.25 -1.66 0.70
CA LEU A 96 7.79 -1.50 0.74
C LEU A 96 7.37 -0.03 0.64
N ARG A 97 8.22 0.91 1.09
CA ARG A 97 7.98 2.36 1.12
C ARG A 97 6.81 2.83 1.99
N GLY A 98 5.92 1.94 2.41
CA GLY A 98 4.83 2.25 3.33
C GLY A 98 3.73 1.19 3.34
N GLY A 99 2.62 1.56 3.97
CA GLY A 99 1.39 0.77 4.04
C GLY A 99 0.30 1.57 4.74
N SER A 100 -0.90 1.00 4.81
CA SER A 100 -2.02 1.68 5.46
C SER A 100 -2.92 0.70 6.19
N VAL A 101 -3.60 1.17 7.24
CA VAL A 101 -4.57 0.38 8.00
C VAL A 101 -5.93 1.03 7.84
N THR A 102 -6.95 0.24 7.48
CA THR A 102 -8.32 0.73 7.42
C THR A 102 -8.81 1.13 8.81
N THR A 103 -9.50 2.26 8.88
CA THR A 103 -9.95 2.83 10.16
C THR A 103 -11.17 2.12 10.76
N ALA A 104 -11.96 1.44 9.92
CA ALA A 104 -13.22 0.83 10.32
C ALA A 104 -13.06 -0.59 10.88
N ASP A 105 -12.23 -1.40 10.23
CA ASP A 105 -12.08 -2.84 10.46
C ASP A 105 -10.63 -3.27 10.76
N HIS A 106 -9.68 -2.32 10.83
CA HIS A 106 -8.29 -2.58 11.18
C HIS A 106 -7.60 -3.61 10.25
N THR A 107 -7.94 -3.54 8.97
CA THR A 107 -7.28 -4.31 7.91
C THR A 107 -6.01 -3.57 7.47
N LEU A 108 -4.85 -4.19 7.66
CA LEU A 108 -3.60 -3.74 7.06
C LEU A 108 -3.63 -3.99 5.55
N ILE A 109 -3.21 -2.98 4.79
CA ILE A 109 -3.03 -3.00 3.34
C ILE A 109 -1.55 -2.70 3.06
N LEU A 110 -0.86 -3.67 2.47
CA LEU A 110 0.50 -3.54 1.97
C LEU A 110 0.51 -3.79 0.46
N VAL A 111 1.30 -3.00 -0.26
CA VAL A 111 1.63 -3.27 -1.66
C VAL A 111 3.13 -3.50 -1.74
N ALA A 112 3.52 -4.68 -2.19
CA ALA A 112 4.92 -5.10 -2.28
C ALA A 112 5.27 -5.47 -3.72
N GLY A 113 6.55 -5.33 -4.11
CA GLY A 113 7.01 -5.99 -5.33
C GLY A 113 7.00 -7.51 -5.16
N ASN A 114 6.92 -8.27 -6.27
CA ASN A 114 6.92 -9.75 -6.21
C ASN A 114 8.13 -10.34 -5.46
N GLY A 115 9.28 -9.65 -5.49
CA GLY A 115 10.49 -10.05 -4.78
C GLY A 115 10.52 -9.70 -3.30
N ASP A 116 9.52 -8.96 -2.78
CA ASP A 116 9.51 -8.37 -1.43
C ASP A 116 8.53 -9.05 -0.46
N LEU A 117 8.02 -10.23 -0.84
CA LEU A 117 7.12 -11.04 -0.02
C LEU A 117 7.72 -11.40 1.34
N ASP A 118 9.04 -11.63 1.38
CA ASP A 118 9.79 -11.94 2.60
C ASP A 118 9.71 -10.78 3.61
N VAL A 119 9.90 -9.55 3.14
CA VAL A 119 9.83 -8.34 3.97
C VAL A 119 8.41 -8.08 4.42
N ALA A 120 7.44 -8.21 3.50
CA ALA A 120 6.05 -8.02 3.84
C ALA A 120 5.58 -9.03 4.89
N ARG A 121 5.97 -10.31 4.78
CA ARG A 121 5.65 -11.33 5.79
C ARG A 121 6.22 -10.99 7.15
N ARG A 122 7.52 -10.72 7.22
CA ARG A 122 8.16 -10.37 8.49
C ARG A 122 7.51 -9.14 9.12
N LEU A 123 7.22 -8.11 8.33
CA LEU A 123 6.58 -6.89 8.82
C LEU A 123 5.17 -7.17 9.37
N VAL A 124 4.39 -8.03 8.71
CA VAL A 124 3.07 -8.46 9.21
C VAL A 124 3.19 -9.20 10.54
N GLU A 125 4.13 -10.13 10.65
CA GLU A 125 4.37 -10.90 11.88
C GLU A 125 4.83 -10.00 13.03
N GLU A 126 5.74 -9.06 12.79
CA GLU A 126 6.21 -8.07 13.78
C GLU A 126 5.09 -7.10 14.21
N ALA A 127 4.16 -6.76 13.31
CA ALA A 127 2.97 -5.99 13.65
C ALA A 127 1.93 -6.82 14.45
N GLY A 128 2.20 -8.10 14.69
CA GLY A 128 1.33 -9.03 15.42
C GLY A 128 0.18 -9.58 14.59
N GLY A 129 0.29 -9.58 13.27
CA GLY A 129 -0.67 -10.16 12.35
C GLY A 129 -0.46 -11.67 12.15
N ASP A 130 -1.54 -12.38 11.81
CA ASP A 130 -1.47 -13.78 11.38
C ASP A 130 -1.28 -13.85 9.86
N TRP A 131 -0.10 -14.30 9.43
CA TRP A 131 0.18 -14.47 8.02
C TRP A 131 -0.78 -15.45 7.34
N ASN A 132 -1.30 -16.46 8.04
CA ASN A 132 -2.22 -17.43 7.45
C ASN A 132 -3.61 -16.85 7.19
N ALA A 133 -3.95 -15.72 7.82
CA ALA A 133 -5.18 -14.98 7.60
C ALA A 133 -5.05 -13.95 6.46
N THR A 134 -3.90 -13.87 5.79
CA THR A 134 -3.70 -12.90 4.71
C THR A 134 -4.39 -13.28 3.41
N THR A 135 -4.93 -12.27 2.72
CA THR A 135 -5.35 -12.39 1.33
C THR A 135 -4.32 -11.69 0.44
N ILE A 136 -3.91 -12.37 -0.62
CA ILE A 136 -2.95 -11.87 -1.61
C ILE A 136 -3.66 -11.72 -2.95
N ALA A 137 -3.56 -10.53 -3.54
CA ALA A 137 -3.93 -10.27 -4.93
C ALA A 137 -2.69 -9.88 -5.73
N HIS A 138 -2.69 -10.22 -7.03
CA HIS A 138 -1.60 -9.89 -7.95
C HIS A 138 -1.99 -8.72 -8.84
N GLY A 139 -0.98 -7.98 -9.28
CA GLY A 139 -1.22 -6.77 -10.04
C GLY A 139 0.05 -6.07 -10.44
N ARG A 140 -0.14 -4.85 -10.94
CA ARG A 140 0.94 -3.91 -11.23
C ARG A 140 0.83 -2.72 -10.30
N ARG A 141 1.96 -2.28 -9.75
CA ARG A 141 2.01 -1.06 -8.93
C ARG A 141 2.72 0.08 -9.65
N GLU A 142 2.27 1.30 -9.39
CA GLU A 142 2.97 2.51 -9.83
C GLU A 142 2.97 3.55 -8.71
N PHE A 143 4.11 4.22 -8.53
CA PHE A 143 4.21 5.40 -7.67
C PHE A 143 4.29 6.65 -8.56
N VAL A 144 3.29 7.50 -8.47
CA VAL A 144 3.24 8.81 -9.15
C VAL A 144 3.68 9.87 -8.15
N ASN A 145 4.79 10.56 -8.45
CA ASN A 145 5.37 11.63 -7.63
C ASN A 145 5.58 12.89 -8.46
#